data_AF-A0A149VGK9-F1
#
_entry.id   AF-A0A149VGK9-F1
#
_cell.length_a   1.000
_cell.length_b   1.000
_cell.length_c   1.000
_cell.angle_alpha   90.00
_cell.angle_beta   90.00
_cell.angle_gamma   90.00
#
_symmetry.space_group_name_H-M   'P 1'
#
loop_
_entity.id
_entity.type
_entity.pdbx_description
1 polymer ?
#
loop_
_entity_poly.entity_id
_entity_poly.type
_entity_poly.pdbx_seq_one_letter_code
_entity_poly.pdbx_strand_id
1 'polypeptide(L)'
;MTFLLVLALWSAAFWCHECLQPRTRTAFPRQTGAVSVNQIARALAPCLALTLCLFDDPALGIFYWLGLGSTAGLGTSVLMAVLKQKRGLARMSKTPL
;
A
#
# COMPACT_ATOMS: atom_id res chain seq x y z
N MET A 1 -5.36 19.97 -0.88
CA MET A 1 -4.03 19.31 -0.83
C MET A 1 -4.01 18.15 0.17
N THR A 2 -4.72 18.25 1.29
CA THR A 2 -4.92 17.22 2.32
C THR A 2 -5.39 15.86 1.77
N PHE A 3 -6.34 15.84 0.82
CA PHE A 3 -6.84 14.60 0.21
C PHE A 3 -5.77 13.77 -0.52
N LEU A 4 -4.86 14.42 -1.25
CA LEU A 4 -3.78 13.73 -1.97
C LEU A 4 -2.76 13.14 -0.98
N LEU A 5 -2.49 13.83 0.13
CA LEU A 5 -1.60 13.34 1.18
C LEU A 5 -2.20 12.14 1.90
N VAL A 6 -3.51 12.17 2.21
CA VAL A 6 -4.22 11.05 2.82
C VAL A 6 -4.22 9.83 1.89
N LEU A 7 -4.45 10.02 0.60
CA LEU A 7 -4.37 8.96 -0.40
C LEU A 7 -2.93 8.40 -0.52
N ALA A 8 -1.91 9.25 -0.50
CA ALA A 8 -0.51 8.84 -0.52
C ALA A 8 -0.13 8.04 0.74
N LEU A 9 -0.58 8.46 1.92
CA LEU A 9 -0.35 7.74 3.18
C LEU A 9 -1.04 6.37 3.18
N TRP A 10 -2.30 6.30 2.73
CA TRP A 10 -3.00 5.03 2.61
C TRP A 10 -2.35 4.09 1.59
N SER A 11 -1.98 4.60 0.41
CA SER A 11 -1.31 3.78 -0.61
C SER A 11 0.06 3.27 -0.11
N ALA A 12 0.83 4.10 0.59
CA ALA A 12 2.08 3.66 1.23
C ALA A 12 1.83 2.59 2.30
N ALA A 13 0.78 2.71 3.10
CA ALA A 13 0.40 1.71 4.10
C ALA A 13 0.05 0.36 3.46
N PHE A 14 -0.77 0.37 2.41
CA PHE A 14 -1.13 -0.84 1.65
C PHE A 14 0.06 -1.44 0.91
N TRP A 15 0.93 -0.61 0.34
CA TRP A 15 2.16 -1.06 -0.30
C TRP A 15 3.09 -1.76 0.69
N CYS A 16 3.30 -1.13 1.86
CA CYS A 16 4.05 -1.73 2.96
C CYS A 16 3.41 -3.04 3.42
N HIS A 17 2.08 -3.07 3.58
CA HIS A 17 1.33 -4.27 3.93
C HIS A 17 1.60 -5.42 2.95
N GLU A 18 1.52 -5.15 1.66
CA GLU A 18 1.74 -6.14 0.60
C GLU A 18 3.21 -6.60 0.54
N CYS A 19 4.18 -5.71 0.77
CA CYS A 19 5.59 -6.06 0.92
C CYS A 19 5.88 -6.89 2.18
N LEU A 20 5.08 -6.71 3.24
CA LEU A 20 5.19 -7.47 4.48
C LEU A 20 4.59 -8.89 4.35
N GLN A 21 3.67 -9.11 3.41
CA GLN A 21 3.01 -10.41 3.25
C GLN A 21 3.99 -11.53 2.88
N PRO A 22 3.83 -12.75 3.44
CA PRO A 22 4.69 -13.88 3.11
C PRO A 22 4.57 -14.33 1.64
N ARG A 23 3.38 -14.16 1.03
CA ARG A 23 3.09 -14.59 -0.35
C ARG A 23 3.86 -13.81 -1.43
N THR A 24 4.35 -12.61 -1.12
CA THR A 24 5.10 -11.75 -2.04
C THR A 24 6.61 -11.93 -1.94
N ARG A 25 7.11 -12.72 -0.97
CA ARG A 25 8.55 -12.99 -0.75
C ARG A 25 9.27 -13.57 -1.97
N THR A 26 8.58 -14.38 -2.76
CA THR A 26 9.14 -15.01 -3.97
C THR A 26 9.21 -14.04 -5.16
N ALA A 27 8.40 -12.98 -5.15
CA ALA A 27 8.32 -11.99 -6.20
C ALA A 27 9.23 -10.78 -5.92
N PHE A 28 9.38 -10.36 -4.66
CA PHE A 28 10.20 -9.22 -4.24
C PHE A 28 11.14 -9.62 -3.09
N PRO A 29 12.46 -9.79 -3.34
CA PRO A 29 13.41 -10.11 -2.27
C PRO A 29 13.48 -8.95 -1.27
N ARG A 30 13.44 -9.30 0.02
CA ARG A 30 13.23 -8.37 1.13
C ARG A 30 14.58 -8.07 1.80
N GLN A 31 14.94 -6.80 1.95
CA GLN A 31 16.06 -6.41 2.82
C GLN A 31 15.59 -6.45 4.29
N THR A 32 16.34 -7.13 5.15
CA THR A 32 15.98 -7.38 6.56
C THR A 32 15.72 -6.09 7.35
N GLY A 33 16.47 -5.01 7.09
CA GLY A 33 16.27 -3.70 7.71
C GLY A 33 14.99 -2.98 7.29
N ALA A 34 14.44 -3.28 6.10
CA ALA A 34 13.21 -2.66 5.61
C ALA A 34 11.94 -3.24 6.25
N VAL A 35 12.03 -4.37 6.97
CA VAL A 35 10.87 -5.02 7.61
C VAL A 35 10.29 -4.15 8.70
N SER A 36 11.12 -3.67 9.63
CA SER A 36 10.70 -2.87 10.77
C SER A 36 10.14 -1.53 10.31
N VAL A 37 10.81 -0.89 9.33
CA VAL A 37 10.34 0.36 8.71
C VAL A 37 8.97 0.17 8.06
N ASN A 38 8.77 -0.92 7.30
CA ASN A 38 7.48 -1.19 6.67
C ASN A 38 6.37 -1.50 7.68
N GLN A 39 6.69 -2.12 8.82
CA GLN A 39 5.72 -2.34 9.91
C GLN A 39 5.31 -1.02 10.56
N ILE A 40 6.29 -0.17 10.85
CA ILE A 40 6.07 1.15 11.43
C ILE A 40 5.25 2.01 10.46
N ALA A 41 5.63 2.06 9.18
CA ALA A 41 4.90 2.80 8.15
C ALA A 41 3.46 2.29 7.97
N ARG A 42 3.24 0.98 8.01
CA ARG A 42 1.90 0.37 7.95
C ARG A 42 0.99 0.84 9.09
N ALA A 43 1.53 1.03 10.29
CA ALA A 43 0.75 1.46 11.45
C ALA A 43 0.60 3.00 11.51
N LEU A 44 1.69 3.74 11.28
CA LEU A 44 1.70 5.20 11.42
C LEU A 44 0.99 5.91 10.27
N ALA A 45 1.14 5.45 9.02
CA ALA A 45 0.57 6.14 7.88
C ALA A 45 -0.98 6.29 7.94
N PRO A 46 -1.78 5.26 8.26
CA PRO A 46 -3.22 5.42 8.42
C PRO A 46 -3.60 6.29 9.62
N CYS A 47 -2.82 6.28 10.71
CA CYS A 47 -3.03 7.18 11.86
C CYS A 47 -2.74 8.64 11.51
N LEU A 48 -1.65 8.91 10.78
CA LEU A 48 -1.33 10.24 10.26
C LEU A 48 -2.39 10.72 9.26
N ALA A 49 -2.89 9.83 8.40
CA ALA A 49 -4.00 10.14 7.51
C ALA A 49 -5.28 10.50 8.29
N LEU A 50 -5.57 9.78 9.37
CA LEU A 50 -6.76 10.02 10.20
C LEU A 50 -6.67 11.36 10.93
N THR A 51 -5.50 11.68 11.51
CA THR A 51 -5.27 12.97 12.18
C THR A 51 -5.39 14.14 11.22
N LEU A 52 -4.87 14.02 9.99
CA LEU A 52 -5.04 15.03 8.94
C LEU A 52 -6.52 15.22 8.53
N CYS A 53 -7.28 14.13 8.42
CA CYS A 53 -8.71 14.20 8.11
C CYS A 53 -9.55 14.83 9.24
N LEU A 54 -9.22 14.52 10.50
CA LEU A 54 -9.92 15.06 11.67
C LEU A 54 -9.59 16.53 11.95
N PHE A 55 -8.40 16.99 11.55
CA PHE A 55 -7.98 18.39 11.72
C PHE A 55 -8.73 19.35 10.79
N ASP A 56 -9.05 18.90 9.58
CA ASP A 56 -9.74 19.71 8.56
C ASP A 56 -11.25 19.78 8.88
N ASP A 57 -11.89 18.63 9.09
CA ASP A 57 -13.32 18.58 9.42
C ASP A 57 -13.67 17.29 10.19
N PRO A 58 -13.92 17.34 11.50
CA PRO A 58 -14.07 16.14 12.33
C PRO A 58 -15.35 15.35 12.00
N ALA A 59 -16.39 16.01 11.49
CA ALA A 59 -17.66 15.36 11.16
C ALA A 59 -17.57 14.51 9.87
N LEU A 60 -16.81 14.99 8.88
CA LEU A 60 -16.65 14.33 7.59
C LEU A 60 -15.32 13.59 7.44
N GLY A 61 -14.34 13.88 8.31
CA GLY A 61 -12.99 13.36 8.23
C GLY A 61 -12.92 11.84 8.27
N ILE A 62 -13.77 11.19 9.08
CA ILE A 62 -13.83 9.73 9.16
C ILE A 62 -14.35 9.12 7.85
N PHE A 63 -15.39 9.72 7.25
CA PHE A 63 -15.94 9.27 5.96
C PHE A 63 -14.92 9.45 4.84
N TYR A 64 -14.21 10.58 4.81
CA TYR A 64 -13.13 10.81 3.84
C TYR A 64 -11.98 9.83 4.03
N TRP A 65 -11.58 9.57 5.27
CA TRP A 65 -10.50 8.63 5.59
C TRP A 65 -10.84 7.20 5.14
N LEU A 66 -12.06 6.74 5.41
CA LEU A 66 -12.55 5.42 4.98
C LEU A 66 -12.69 5.33 3.44
N GLY A 67 -13.23 6.37 2.81
CA GLY A 67 -13.40 6.44 1.37
C GLY A 67 -12.07 6.39 0.62
N LEU A 68 -11.14 7.28 0.99
CA LEU A 68 -9.80 7.32 0.40
C LEU A 68 -8.99 6.06 0.68
N GLY A 69 -9.12 5.51 1.89
CA GLY A 69 -8.50 4.22 2.24
C GLY A 69 -9.00 3.09 1.35
N SER A 70 -10.30 3.02 1.10
CA SER A 70 -10.89 2.00 0.22
C SER A 70 -10.40 2.13 -1.22
N THR A 71 -10.39 3.34 -1.78
CA THR A 71 -9.89 3.59 -3.14
C THR A 71 -8.40 3.24 -3.27
N ALA A 72 -7.58 3.64 -2.29
CA ALA A 72 -6.15 3.31 -2.26
C ALA A 72 -5.91 1.80 -2.14
N GLY A 73 -6.69 1.09 -1.32
CA GLY A 73 -6.61 -0.36 -1.16
C GLY A 73 -6.96 -1.13 -2.43
N LEU A 74 -8.03 -0.74 -3.12
CA LEU A 74 -8.41 -1.32 -4.42
C LEU A 74 -7.34 -1.04 -5.48
N GLY A 75 -6.90 0.21 -5.61
CA GLY A 75 -5.89 0.61 -6.58
C GLY A 75 -4.56 -0.12 -6.40
N THR A 76 -4.08 -0.23 -5.15
CA THR A 76 -2.84 -0.96 -4.84
C THR A 76 -2.97 -2.45 -5.09
N SER A 77 -4.12 -3.06 -4.79
CA SER A 77 -4.39 -4.47 -5.07
C SER A 77 -4.38 -4.78 -6.56
N VAL A 78 -5.06 -3.96 -7.37
CA VAL A 78 -5.09 -4.09 -8.84
C VAL A 78 -3.69 -3.91 -9.42
N LEU A 79 -2.98 -2.85 -9.00
CA LEU A 79 -1.61 -2.60 -9.43
C LEU A 79 -0.70 -3.78 -9.11
N MET A 80 -0.81 -4.35 -7.90
CA MET A 80 -0.02 -5.50 -7.51
C MET A 80 -0.36 -6.76 -8.31
N ALA A 81 -1.64 -6.98 -8.62
CA ALA A 81 -2.07 -8.08 -9.48
C ALA A 81 -1.45 -7.95 -10.89
N VAL A 82 -1.48 -6.75 -11.47
CA VAL A 82 -0.87 -6.47 -12.79
C VAL A 82 0.66 -6.66 -12.75
N LEU A 83 1.33 -6.20 -11.70
CA LEU A 83 2.77 -6.38 -11.53
C LEU A 83 3.16 -7.86 -11.37
N LYS A 84 2.38 -8.62 -10.58
CA LYS A 84 2.55 -10.08 -10.44
C LYS A 84 2.35 -10.79 -11.77
N GLN A 85 1.32 -10.42 -12.54
CA GLN A 85 1.05 -10.98 -13.87
C GLN A 85 2.20 -10.70 -14.85
N LYS A 86 2.68 -9.45 -14.93
CA LYS A 86 3.82 -9.07 -15.79
C LYS A 86 5.10 -9.81 -15.41
N ARG A 87 5.38 -9.99 -14.11
CA ARG A 87 6.55 -10.78 -13.65
C ARG A 87 6.40 -12.27 -13.89
N GLY A 88 5.19 -12.83 -13.76
CA GLY A 88 4.89 -14.21 -14.12
C GLY A 88 5.15 -14.48 -15.60
N LEU A 89 4.67 -13.59 -16.47
CA LEU A 89 4.96 -13.62 -17.91
C LEU A 89 6.46 -13.52 -18.21
N ALA A 90 7.18 -12.61 -17.53
CA ALA A 90 8.62 -12.48 -17.69
C ALA A 90 9.43 -13.69 -17.18
N ARG A 91 8.89 -14.49 -16.25
CA ARG A 91 9.49 -15.77 -15.83
C ARG A 91 9.25 -16.87 -16.86
N MET A 92 8.05 -16.95 -17.44
CA MET A 92 7.75 -17.93 -18.48
C MET A 92 8.52 -17.68 -19.78
N SER A 93 8.84 -16.42 -20.12
CA SER A 93 9.67 -16.14 -21.31
C SER A 93 11.16 -16.48 -21.11
N LYS A 94 11.60 -16.77 -19.88
CA LYS A 94 13.00 -17.08 -19.53
C LYS A 94 13.27 -18.57 -19.31
N THR A 95 12.26 -19.43 -19.39
CA THR A 95 12.46 -20.87 -19.49
C THR A 95 12.77 -21.22 -20.94
N PRO A 96 14.04 -21.53 -21.29
CA PRO A 96 14.32 -22.13 -22.59
C PRO A 96 13.67 -23.52 -22.60
N LEU A 97 12.80 -23.76 -23.57
CA LEU A 97 12.45 -25.10 -24.03
C LEU A 97 13.65 -25.70 -24.76
#